data_AF-A0A9N9LX31-F1
#
_entry.id   AF-A0A9N9LX31-F1
#
_cell.length_a   1.000
_cell.length_b   1.000
_cell.length_c   1.000
_cell.angle_alpha   90.00
_cell.angle_beta   90.00
_cell.angle_gamma   90.00
#
_symmetry.space_group_name_H-M   'P 1'
#
loop_
_entity.id
_entity.type
_entity.pdbx_description
1 polymer ?
#
loop_
_entity_poly.entity_id
_entity_poly.type
_entity_poly.pdbx_seq_one_letter_code
_entity_poly.pdbx_strand_id
1 'polypeptide(L)'
;MSQILTSDHYIWSSDGDSDNQLIKIHVRCFGAYFEIQYLRHNLAASPYLLAQHEKSLCIMRAGDEGNSSDVENGIKEICRLQKPFEALMTELAPNPPPPATHLFDYLYPPHMILEATAATQDSTVIQPRFRGSLPRQVLWPPGQYLATWGDWLESVKCFTSRQVRLVHTSTDPEQHPCLRGPSKVTAGDGVGWDAVCYFKALVRRVPGELWAYKQIAAALEAKKLRPEMRISRLHGVVVDEDRDVLQHYDHVPKEELAKWDDFGSESKSEDESPARMVGILITYIENKGTLYEVAPWSDCLDEHRRSWADELLGLVVELHKAGLVWGDAKPHNVLVDRQDRLWLIDFDGGYTHGWVDEVKKETKEGDLQGVERIKEWLAKYYEKPLDRSVPRSS
;
A
#
# COMPACT_ATOMS: atom_id res chain seq x y z
N MET A 1 24.78 -5.74 -11.39
CA MET A 1 23.68 -4.83 -11.82
C MET A 1 23.77 -3.59 -10.95
N SER A 2 23.61 -2.39 -11.51
CA SER A 2 23.49 -1.17 -10.71
C SER A 2 22.22 -1.23 -9.86
N GLN A 3 22.26 -0.66 -8.66
CA GLN A 3 21.07 -0.54 -7.81
C GLN A 3 20.04 0.38 -8.46
N ILE A 4 18.76 0.05 -8.26
CA ILE A 4 17.62 0.86 -8.72
C ILE A 4 16.98 1.47 -7.48
N LEU A 5 16.98 2.79 -7.41
CA LEU A 5 16.36 3.56 -6.34
C LEU A 5 14.95 3.95 -6.77
N THR A 6 13.94 3.52 -6.01
CA THR A 6 12.54 3.83 -6.28
C THR A 6 11.96 4.54 -5.07
N SER A 7 11.41 5.74 -5.26
CA SER A 7 10.65 6.42 -4.22
C SER A 7 9.38 5.62 -3.91
N ASP A 8 9.16 5.32 -2.64
CA ASP A 8 8.05 4.50 -2.15
C ASP A 8 6.87 5.37 -1.73
N HIS A 9 7.07 6.17 -0.68
CA HIS A 9 6.10 7.17 -0.23
C HIS A 9 6.81 8.33 0.50
N TYR A 10 6.09 9.39 0.82
CA TYR A 10 6.60 10.52 1.59
C TYR A 10 5.58 10.95 2.65
N ILE A 11 6.08 11.53 3.74
CA ILE A 11 5.28 12.03 4.86
C ILE A 11 5.81 13.43 5.18
N TRP A 12 4.93 14.37 5.47
CA TRP A 12 5.32 15.69 5.93
C TRP A 12 4.43 16.14 7.09
N SER A 13 4.96 17.00 7.95
CA SER A 13 4.20 17.59 9.05
C SER A 13 4.55 19.06 9.18
N SER A 14 3.52 19.88 9.37
CA SER A 14 3.63 21.30 9.69
C SER A 14 2.96 21.70 11.01
N ASP A 15 2.31 20.75 11.70
CA ASP A 15 1.46 21.01 12.86
C ASP A 15 2.16 20.66 14.17
N GLY A 16 2.11 21.58 15.14
CA GLY A 16 2.77 21.48 16.45
C GLY A 16 4.03 22.36 16.55
N ASP A 17 4.47 22.66 17.77
CA ASP A 17 5.58 23.56 18.14
C ASP A 17 6.74 23.56 17.14
N SER A 18 7.43 24.69 17.03
CA SER A 18 8.35 25.00 15.92
C SER A 18 9.46 23.96 15.63
N ASP A 19 9.68 22.98 16.50
CA ASP A 19 10.66 21.91 16.36
C ASP A 19 10.14 20.63 15.64
N ASN A 20 8.82 20.50 15.41
CA ASN A 20 8.19 19.29 14.84
C ASN A 20 7.97 19.33 13.31
N GLN A 21 8.44 20.37 12.62
CA GLN A 21 8.37 20.45 11.16
C GLN A 21 9.35 19.45 10.54
N LEU A 22 8.82 18.55 9.70
CA LEU A 22 9.62 17.52 9.05
C LEU A 22 9.08 17.13 7.67
N ILE A 23 10.00 16.70 6.81
CA ILE A 23 9.70 15.96 5.58
C ILE A 23 10.47 14.64 5.64
N LYS A 24 9.77 13.53 5.45
CA LYS A 24 10.28 12.17 5.35
C LYS A 24 10.07 11.65 3.94
N ILE A 25 11.12 11.13 3.33
CA ILE A 25 11.06 10.50 2.01
C ILE A 25 11.54 9.07 2.15
N HIS A 26 10.69 8.12 1.76
CA HIS A 26 11.02 6.71 1.80
C HIS A 26 11.46 6.25 0.41
N VAL A 27 12.62 5.63 0.34
CA VAL A 27 13.24 5.16 -0.90
C VAL A 27 13.61 3.70 -0.72
N ARG A 28 13.30 2.89 -1.72
CA ARG A 28 13.57 1.45 -1.72
C ARG A 28 14.53 1.09 -2.83
N CYS A 29 15.40 0.12 -2.54
CA CYS A 29 16.14 -0.61 -3.56
C CYS A 29 16.18 -2.10 -3.20
N PHE A 30 16.88 -2.90 -3.99
CA PHE A 30 17.02 -4.31 -3.68
C PHE A 30 17.84 -4.51 -2.41
N GLY A 31 17.20 -5.07 -1.38
CA GLY A 31 17.83 -5.43 -0.11
C GLY A 31 18.02 -4.26 0.86
N ALA A 32 17.43 -3.09 0.63
CA ALA A 32 17.53 -1.96 1.53
C ALA A 32 16.31 -1.02 1.43
N TYR A 33 16.00 -0.38 2.54
CA TYR A 33 14.98 0.64 2.65
C TYR A 33 15.55 1.86 3.35
N PHE A 34 15.41 3.03 2.75
CA PHE A 34 15.98 4.28 3.23
C PHE A 34 14.85 5.24 3.63
N GLU A 35 14.98 5.87 4.80
CA GLU A 35 14.16 7.01 5.21
C GLU A 35 15.07 8.24 5.27
N ILE A 36 14.80 9.21 4.39
CA ILE A 36 15.48 10.50 4.35
C ILE A 36 14.68 11.48 5.21
N GLN A 37 15.32 12.06 6.22
CA GLN A 37 14.72 13.01 7.15
C GLN A 37 15.25 14.41 6.92
N TYR A 38 14.35 15.32 6.59
CA TYR A 38 14.55 16.76 6.63
C TYR A 38 13.93 17.29 7.93
N LEU A 39 14.76 17.40 8.97
CA LEU A 39 14.35 17.93 10.28
C LEU A 39 14.76 19.40 10.38
N ARG A 40 13.85 20.26 10.85
CA ARG A 40 14.10 21.70 10.96
C ARG A 40 15.37 22.02 11.77
N HIS A 41 15.56 21.37 12.92
CA HIS A 41 16.71 21.63 13.80
C HIS A 41 18.06 21.26 13.16
N ASN A 42 18.10 20.24 12.29
CA ASN A 42 19.33 19.85 11.56
C ASN A 42 19.70 20.87 10.47
N LEU A 43 18.74 21.67 10.01
CA LEU A 43 18.93 22.69 8.98
C LEU A 43 19.06 24.10 9.57
N ALA A 44 18.66 24.30 10.84
CA ALA A 44 18.62 25.60 11.51
C ALA A 44 19.98 26.31 11.57
N ALA A 45 21.09 25.56 11.45
CA ALA A 45 22.42 26.15 11.36
C ALA A 45 22.59 27.04 10.10
N SER A 46 21.87 26.77 9.00
CA SER A 46 21.87 27.60 7.79
C SER A 46 20.50 28.26 7.56
N PRO A 47 20.40 29.60 7.62
CA PRO A 47 19.17 30.32 7.28
C PRO A 47 18.70 30.04 5.84
N TYR A 48 19.61 29.77 4.91
CA TYR A 48 19.28 29.48 3.51
C TYR A 48 18.61 28.11 3.36
N LEU A 49 19.13 27.08 4.02
CA LEU A 49 18.53 25.74 3.99
C LEU A 49 17.23 25.68 4.78
N LEU A 50 17.13 26.43 5.88
CA LEU A 50 15.88 26.57 6.63
C LEU A 50 14.78 27.19 5.77
N ALA A 51 15.08 28.29 5.06
CA ALA A 51 14.12 28.93 4.15
C ALA A 51 13.74 28.00 2.97
N GLN A 52 14.68 27.19 2.45
CA GLN A 52 14.37 26.18 1.44
C GLN A 52 13.42 25.11 1.99
N HIS A 53 13.65 24.63 3.21
CA HIS A 53 12.81 23.62 3.85
C HIS A 53 11.37 24.12 4.08
N GLU A 54 11.21 25.36 4.56
CA GLU A 54 9.90 26.01 4.71
C GLU A 54 9.18 26.14 3.36
N LYS A 55 9.91 26.49 2.29
CA LYS A 55 9.36 26.51 0.94
C LYS A 55 8.91 25.12 0.48
N SER A 56 9.69 24.08 0.74
CA SER A 56 9.32 22.70 0.41
C SER A 56 8.05 22.28 1.15
N LEU A 57 7.91 22.59 2.44
CA LEU A 57 6.70 22.32 3.20
C LEU A 57 5.46 23.03 2.61
N CYS A 58 5.60 24.27 2.15
CA CYS A 58 4.52 24.97 1.45
C CYS A 58 4.11 24.28 0.15
N ILE A 59 5.07 23.75 -0.62
CA ILE A 59 4.79 22.99 -1.84
C ILE A 59 4.08 21.67 -1.49
N MET A 60 4.52 20.96 -0.45
CA MET A 60 3.87 19.71 -0.01
C MET A 60 2.43 19.97 0.41
N ARG A 61 2.19 21.01 1.21
CA ARG A 61 0.83 21.42 1.62
C ARG A 61 -0.06 21.74 0.43
N ALA A 62 0.45 22.52 -0.52
CA ALA A 62 -0.28 22.81 -1.75
C ALA A 62 -0.59 21.55 -2.55
N GLY A 63 0.30 20.57 -2.58
CA GLY A 63 0.07 19.29 -3.26
C GLY A 63 -1.06 18.46 -2.65
N ASP A 64 -1.22 18.47 -1.33
CA ASP A 64 -2.27 17.71 -0.64
C ASP A 64 -3.66 18.37 -0.75
N GLU A 65 -3.71 19.71 -0.81
CA GLU A 65 -4.96 20.49 -0.85
C GLU A 65 -5.34 20.97 -2.26
N GLY A 66 -4.42 20.86 -3.21
CA GLY A 66 -4.47 21.57 -4.49
C GLY A 66 -4.97 20.75 -5.67
N ASN A 67 -4.76 21.29 -6.87
CA ASN A 67 -5.15 20.65 -8.13
C ASN A 67 -4.05 19.72 -8.67
N SER A 68 -4.26 19.13 -9.85
CA SER A 68 -3.27 18.24 -10.49
C SER A 68 -1.90 18.87 -10.70
N SER A 69 -1.81 20.18 -10.94
CA SER A 69 -0.54 20.89 -11.08
C SER A 69 0.20 20.98 -9.75
N ASP A 70 -0.51 21.19 -8.65
CA ASP A 70 0.09 21.25 -7.31
C ASP A 70 0.65 19.89 -6.88
N VAL A 71 -0.08 18.80 -7.17
CA VAL A 71 0.40 17.42 -6.97
C VAL A 71 1.68 17.16 -7.78
N GLU A 72 1.72 17.58 -9.06
CA GLU A 72 2.91 17.43 -9.90
C GLU A 72 4.11 18.21 -9.35
N ASN A 73 3.87 19.42 -8.82
CA ASN A 73 4.90 20.21 -8.17
C ASN A 73 5.42 19.54 -6.90
N GLY A 74 4.54 18.91 -6.10
CA GLY A 74 4.91 18.09 -4.97
C GLY A 74 5.85 16.95 -5.36
N ILE A 75 5.49 16.18 -6.39
CA ILE A 75 6.33 15.07 -6.90
C ILE A 75 7.69 15.58 -7.37
N LYS A 76 7.74 16.68 -8.13
CA LYS A 76 9.00 17.28 -8.59
C LYS A 76 9.89 17.72 -7.42
N GLU A 77 9.28 18.25 -6.37
CA GLU A 77 9.98 18.71 -5.19
C GLU A 77 10.53 17.53 -4.37
N ILE A 78 9.80 16.43 -4.23
CA ILE A 78 10.31 15.19 -3.63
C ILE A 78 11.52 14.66 -4.41
N CYS A 79 11.45 14.61 -5.74
CA CYS A 79 12.59 14.23 -6.58
C CYS A 79 13.81 15.14 -6.35
N ARG A 80 13.59 16.45 -6.20
CA ARG A 80 14.64 17.43 -5.89
C ARG A 80 15.29 17.16 -4.53
N LEU A 81 14.48 16.86 -3.51
CA LEU A 81 14.93 16.57 -2.14
C LEU A 81 15.63 15.21 -2.03
N GLN A 82 15.28 14.22 -2.86
CA GLN A 82 15.96 12.92 -2.87
C GLN A 82 17.36 13.00 -3.49
N LYS A 83 17.52 13.82 -4.54
CA LYS A 83 18.73 13.86 -5.38
C LYS A 83 20.07 13.96 -4.62
N PRO A 84 20.23 14.79 -3.58
CA PRO A 84 21.49 14.86 -2.82
C PRO A 84 21.91 13.53 -2.19
N PHE A 85 20.96 12.64 -1.89
CA PHE A 85 21.19 11.38 -1.18
C PHE A 85 21.51 10.20 -2.11
N GLU A 86 21.33 10.33 -3.43
CA GLU A 86 21.47 9.22 -4.39
C GLU A 86 22.84 8.54 -4.34
N ALA A 87 23.92 9.32 -4.25
CA ALA A 87 25.28 8.80 -4.16
C ALA A 87 25.49 7.99 -2.86
N LEU A 88 25.03 8.54 -1.72
CA LEU A 88 25.15 7.90 -0.42
C LEU A 88 24.28 6.62 -0.35
N MET A 89 23.05 6.66 -0.86
CA MET A 89 22.19 5.47 -0.93
C MET A 89 22.80 4.39 -1.83
N THR A 90 23.42 4.77 -2.94
CA THR A 90 24.10 3.83 -3.84
C THR A 90 25.31 3.17 -3.18
N GLU A 91 26.06 3.92 -2.35
CA GLU A 91 27.20 3.42 -1.58
C GLU A 91 26.75 2.45 -0.47
N LEU A 92 25.67 2.78 0.25
CA LEU A 92 25.15 1.99 1.36
C LEU A 92 24.34 0.76 0.92
N ALA A 93 23.77 0.79 -0.29
CA ALA A 93 22.97 -0.31 -0.80
C ALA A 93 23.82 -1.58 -1.02
N PRO A 94 23.25 -2.78 -0.76
CA PRO A 94 23.97 -4.03 -1.00
C PRO A 94 24.51 -4.16 -2.43
N ASN A 95 25.78 -4.54 -2.59
CA ASN A 95 26.38 -4.75 -3.91
C ASN A 95 27.22 -6.05 -3.91
N PRO A 96 26.81 -7.11 -4.66
CA PRO A 96 25.67 -7.16 -5.58
C PRO A 96 24.31 -7.14 -4.85
N PRO A 97 23.22 -6.72 -5.53
CA PRO A 97 21.87 -6.82 -5.00
C PRO A 97 21.51 -8.25 -4.57
N PRO A 98 20.92 -8.47 -3.38
CA PRO A 98 20.47 -9.79 -2.97
C PRO A 98 19.28 -10.26 -3.83
N PRO A 99 19.05 -11.58 -3.91
CA PRO A 99 17.86 -12.10 -4.56
C PRO A 99 16.60 -11.65 -3.81
N ALA A 100 15.64 -11.09 -4.54
CA ALA A 100 14.35 -10.68 -4.00
C ALA A 100 13.26 -11.62 -4.51
N THR A 101 13.07 -12.73 -3.80
CA THR A 101 12.31 -13.91 -4.25
C THR A 101 11.04 -14.13 -3.45
N HIS A 102 11.05 -13.79 -2.17
CA HIS A 102 9.94 -14.02 -1.26
C HIS A 102 9.38 -12.69 -0.75
N LEU A 103 8.14 -12.73 -0.28
CA LEU A 103 7.49 -11.59 0.35
C LEU A 103 8.32 -11.06 1.55
N PHE A 104 9.03 -11.95 2.23
CA PHE A 104 10.01 -11.61 3.26
C PHE A 104 11.02 -10.54 2.80
N ASP A 105 11.56 -10.68 1.59
CA ASP A 105 12.59 -9.78 1.04
C ASP A 105 12.05 -8.36 0.80
N TYR A 106 10.73 -8.25 0.59
CA TYR A 106 10.02 -6.97 0.51
C TYR A 106 9.66 -6.40 1.88
N LEU A 107 9.20 -7.23 2.81
CA LEU A 107 8.68 -6.77 4.11
C LEU A 107 9.79 -6.41 5.11
N TYR A 108 10.94 -7.08 5.07
CA TYR A 108 11.98 -6.95 6.09
C TYR A 108 13.37 -6.53 5.57
N PRO A 109 13.51 -5.59 4.62
CA PRO A 109 14.82 -5.05 4.28
C PRO A 109 15.38 -4.23 5.46
N PRO A 110 16.72 -4.21 5.65
CA PRO A 110 17.37 -3.27 6.57
C PRO A 110 16.87 -1.84 6.35
N HIS A 111 16.44 -1.20 7.44
CA HIS A 111 15.92 0.17 7.42
C HIS A 111 17.04 1.14 7.79
N MET A 112 17.49 1.95 6.84
CA MET A 112 18.59 2.89 6.99
C MET A 112 18.08 4.33 7.06
N ILE A 113 18.54 5.09 8.05
CA ILE A 113 18.09 6.46 8.29
C ILE A 113 19.15 7.45 7.79
N LEU A 114 18.72 8.37 6.94
CA LEU A 114 19.53 9.42 6.35
C LEU A 114 19.01 10.78 6.81
N GLU A 115 19.90 11.70 7.13
CA GLU A 115 19.55 13.03 7.63
C GLU A 115 20.08 14.11 6.69
N ALA A 116 19.24 15.11 6.43
CA ALA A 116 19.63 16.34 5.76
C ALA A 116 20.26 17.29 6.78
N THR A 117 21.54 17.63 6.60
CA THR A 117 22.27 18.52 7.51
C THR A 117 22.87 19.72 6.77
N ALA A 118 23.15 20.80 7.50
CA ALA A 118 23.94 21.92 7.02
C ALA A 118 25.41 21.78 7.45
N ALA A 119 26.35 21.90 6.51
CA ALA A 119 27.78 21.81 6.83
C ALA A 119 28.28 23.05 7.62
N THR A 120 27.74 24.21 7.27
CA THR A 120 28.12 25.54 7.79
C THR A 120 26.92 26.49 7.76
N GLN A 121 27.05 27.67 8.38
CA GLN A 121 25.99 28.69 8.39
C GLN A 121 25.65 29.25 7.00
N ASP A 122 26.64 29.30 6.10
CA ASP A 122 26.47 29.78 4.72
C ASP A 122 26.12 28.67 3.72
N SER A 123 25.84 27.45 4.21
CA SER A 123 25.52 26.32 3.35
C SER A 123 24.23 26.58 2.56
N THR A 124 24.29 26.41 1.25
CA THR A 124 23.12 26.48 0.35
C THR A 124 22.73 25.12 -0.23
N VAL A 125 23.55 24.10 0.05
CA VAL A 125 23.41 22.71 -0.41
C VAL A 125 23.33 21.80 0.80
N ILE A 126 22.43 20.81 0.74
CA ILE A 126 22.27 19.79 1.77
C ILE A 126 23.54 18.93 1.84
N GLN A 127 24.00 18.65 3.06
CA GLN A 127 24.98 17.61 3.35
C GLN A 127 24.23 16.35 3.82
N PRO A 128 24.14 15.30 2.98
CA PRO A 128 23.60 14.01 3.39
C PRO A 128 24.45 13.41 4.49
N ARG A 129 23.81 12.90 5.54
CA ARG A 129 24.45 12.16 6.62
C ARG A 129 23.76 10.82 6.82
N PHE A 130 24.55 9.74 6.93
CA PHE A 130 24.03 8.47 7.41
C PHE A 130 23.95 8.50 8.94
N ARG A 131 22.73 8.37 9.49
CA ARG A 131 22.51 8.25 10.94
C ARG A 131 22.85 6.84 11.42
N GLY A 132 22.40 5.83 10.69
CA GLY A 132 22.60 4.43 10.99
C GLY A 132 21.45 3.54 10.49
N SER A 133 21.58 2.24 10.73
CA SER A 133 20.50 1.27 10.54
C SER A 133 19.61 1.24 11.79
N LEU A 134 18.30 1.21 11.59
CA LEU A 134 17.31 1.22 12.66
C LEU A 134 17.44 -0.07 13.51
N PRO A 135 17.72 0.05 14.82
CA PRO A 135 17.81 -1.10 15.70
C PRO A 135 16.50 -1.85 15.83
N ARG A 136 16.59 -3.15 16.14
CA ARG A 136 15.41 -4.01 16.36
C ARG A 136 14.42 -3.45 17.38
N GLN A 137 14.93 -2.80 18.44
CA GLN A 137 14.10 -2.34 19.56
C GLN A 137 13.22 -1.11 19.23
N VAL A 138 13.57 -0.33 18.21
CA VAL A 138 12.79 0.83 17.72
C VAL A 138 12.17 0.58 16.34
N LEU A 139 12.45 -0.58 15.74
CA LEU A 139 11.79 -1.01 14.51
C LEU A 139 10.31 -1.29 14.79
N TRP A 140 9.45 -0.69 13.97
CA TRP A 140 8.05 -1.04 13.90
C TRP A 140 7.84 -2.00 12.72
N PRO A 141 7.77 -3.32 12.97
CA PRO A 141 7.61 -4.29 11.90
C PRO A 141 6.18 -4.21 11.31
N PRO A 142 5.99 -4.66 10.05
CA PRO A 142 4.69 -4.54 9.37
C PRO A 142 3.58 -5.38 10.03
N GLY A 143 2.32 -5.01 9.84
CA GLY A 143 1.18 -5.80 10.31
C GLY A 143 0.79 -5.58 11.77
N GLN A 144 -0.06 -6.49 12.27
CA GLN A 144 -0.76 -6.35 13.54
C GLN A 144 -0.51 -7.54 14.47
N TYR A 145 -0.18 -7.24 15.73
CA TYR A 145 -0.06 -8.24 16.78
C TYR A 145 -1.41 -8.88 17.10
N LEU A 146 -1.44 -10.22 17.09
CA LEU A 146 -2.63 -10.99 17.37
C LEU A 146 -2.71 -11.25 18.88
N ALA A 147 -3.53 -10.45 19.60
CA ALA A 147 -3.71 -10.62 21.05
C ALA A 147 -4.38 -11.96 21.41
N THR A 148 -5.24 -12.49 20.53
CA THR A 148 -5.81 -13.83 20.62
C THR A 148 -5.99 -14.39 19.20
N TRP A 149 -5.45 -15.56 18.93
CA TRP A 149 -5.84 -16.35 17.76
C TRP A 149 -7.32 -16.72 17.94
N GLY A 150 -8.22 -16.00 17.28
CA GLY A 150 -9.63 -16.39 17.31
C GLY A 150 -9.81 -17.72 16.58
N ASP A 151 -10.74 -18.56 17.04
CA ASP A 151 -11.08 -19.88 16.50
C ASP A 151 -11.21 -19.93 14.96
N TRP A 152 -11.53 -18.80 14.32
CA TRP A 152 -11.68 -18.71 12.88
C TRP A 152 -10.35 -18.82 12.11
N LEU A 153 -9.24 -18.36 12.69
CA LEU A 153 -7.91 -18.49 12.05
C LEU A 153 -7.44 -19.95 11.99
N GLU A 154 -7.93 -20.82 12.87
CA GLU A 154 -7.63 -22.26 12.81
C GLU A 154 -8.13 -22.91 11.52
N SER A 155 -9.21 -22.36 10.94
CA SER A 155 -9.80 -22.84 9.69
C SER A 155 -9.20 -22.19 8.43
N VAL A 156 -8.39 -21.14 8.58
CA VAL A 156 -7.82 -20.38 7.47
C VAL A 156 -6.37 -20.80 7.24
N LYS A 157 -6.00 -20.99 5.97
CA LYS A 157 -4.61 -21.29 5.62
C LYS A 157 -3.69 -20.17 6.09
N CYS A 158 -2.63 -20.55 6.79
CA CYS A 158 -1.64 -19.63 7.29
C CYS A 158 -0.31 -19.86 6.55
N PHE A 159 0.31 -18.77 6.11
CA PHE A 159 1.60 -18.78 5.43
C PHE A 159 2.55 -17.83 6.14
N THR A 160 3.83 -18.15 6.18
CA THR A 160 4.86 -17.16 6.54
C THR A 160 5.23 -16.33 5.32
N SER A 161 5.78 -15.13 5.53
CA SER A 161 6.30 -14.30 4.42
C SER A 161 7.39 -14.99 3.60
N ARG A 162 8.03 -16.04 4.14
CA ARG A 162 9.02 -16.89 3.46
C ARG A 162 8.39 -17.99 2.60
N GLN A 163 7.12 -18.35 2.83
CA GLN A 163 6.38 -19.30 2.00
C GLN A 163 5.66 -18.64 0.84
N VAL A 164 5.59 -17.31 0.83
CA VAL A 164 4.96 -16.51 -0.23
C VAL A 164 6.05 -16.01 -1.18
N ARG A 165 5.97 -16.37 -2.45
CA ARG A 165 6.92 -15.99 -3.50
C ARG A 165 6.41 -14.80 -4.30
N LEU A 166 7.34 -13.92 -4.67
CA LEU A 166 7.06 -12.79 -5.54
C LEU A 166 6.90 -13.26 -6.99
N VAL A 167 5.87 -12.76 -7.67
CA VAL A 167 5.67 -13.04 -9.09
C VAL A 167 6.10 -11.84 -9.91
N HIS A 168 7.01 -12.08 -10.86
CA HIS A 168 7.51 -11.04 -11.76
C HIS A 168 6.49 -10.83 -12.88
N THR A 169 5.88 -9.66 -12.93
CA THR A 169 4.89 -9.30 -13.95
C THR A 169 5.52 -8.66 -15.19
N SER A 170 6.80 -8.28 -15.11
CA SER A 170 7.56 -7.63 -16.18
C SER A 170 9.03 -8.08 -16.17
N THR A 171 9.67 -8.01 -17.33
CA THR A 171 11.14 -8.17 -17.46
C THR A 171 11.90 -6.88 -17.14
N ASP A 172 11.19 -5.75 -17.04
CA ASP A 172 11.74 -4.47 -16.60
C ASP A 172 12.10 -4.52 -15.11
N PRO A 173 13.38 -4.38 -14.73
CA PRO A 173 13.81 -4.36 -13.34
C PRO A 173 13.15 -3.29 -12.48
N GLU A 174 12.74 -2.14 -13.03
CA GLU A 174 12.05 -1.08 -12.29
C GLU A 174 10.60 -1.44 -11.89
N GLN A 175 10.05 -2.47 -12.55
CA GLN A 175 8.72 -3.01 -12.29
C GLN A 175 8.77 -4.24 -11.37
N HIS A 176 9.94 -4.53 -10.79
CA HIS A 176 10.09 -5.65 -9.90
C HIS A 176 9.17 -5.49 -8.66
N PRO A 177 8.43 -6.53 -8.23
CA PRO A 177 7.48 -6.45 -7.12
C PRO A 177 8.13 -6.03 -5.79
N CYS A 178 9.40 -6.37 -5.59
CA CYS A 178 10.16 -5.89 -4.44
C CYS A 178 10.39 -4.36 -4.43
N LEU A 179 10.34 -3.67 -5.57
CA LEU A 179 10.47 -2.21 -5.64
C LEU A 179 9.11 -1.49 -5.64
N ARG A 180 8.13 -2.04 -6.35
CA ARG A 180 6.81 -1.41 -6.56
C ARG A 180 5.72 -1.86 -5.59
N GLY A 181 6.00 -2.85 -4.76
CA GLY A 181 5.01 -3.50 -3.93
C GLY A 181 4.46 -4.77 -4.58
N PRO A 182 4.43 -5.91 -3.87
CA PRO A 182 4.01 -7.17 -4.43
C PRO A 182 2.48 -7.26 -4.44
N SER A 183 1.87 -7.05 -5.62
CA SER A 183 0.44 -7.28 -5.82
C SER A 183 0.14 -8.73 -6.18
N LYS A 184 0.92 -9.33 -7.09
CA LYS A 184 0.79 -10.75 -7.51
C LYS A 184 1.85 -11.60 -6.81
N VAL A 185 1.40 -12.62 -6.10
CA VAL A 185 2.28 -13.56 -5.39
C VAL A 185 1.84 -15.00 -5.64
N THR A 186 2.73 -15.96 -5.38
CA THR A 186 2.33 -17.37 -5.26
C THR A 186 2.51 -17.84 -3.83
N ALA A 187 1.54 -18.59 -3.32
CA ALA A 187 1.58 -19.17 -1.98
C ALA A 187 1.40 -20.68 -2.10
N GLY A 188 2.33 -21.42 -1.52
CA GLY A 188 2.32 -22.87 -1.50
C GLY A 188 3.06 -23.40 -0.28
N ASP A 189 2.65 -24.58 0.16
CA ASP A 189 3.28 -25.33 1.24
C ASP A 189 4.44 -26.21 0.73
N GLY A 190 4.79 -26.09 -0.56
CA GLY A 190 5.78 -26.93 -1.23
C GLY A 190 5.24 -28.29 -1.68
N VAL A 191 3.95 -28.58 -1.47
CA VAL A 191 3.29 -29.83 -1.85
C VAL A 191 2.13 -29.54 -2.81
N GLY A 192 2.38 -29.68 -4.12
CA GLY A 192 1.37 -29.45 -5.16
C GLY A 192 1.58 -28.14 -5.93
N TRP A 193 0.49 -27.56 -6.43
CA TRP A 193 0.53 -26.33 -7.22
C TRP A 193 0.41 -25.10 -6.32
N ASP A 194 1.37 -24.19 -6.40
CA ASP A 194 1.29 -22.90 -5.71
C ASP A 194 0.07 -22.11 -6.22
N ALA A 195 -0.73 -21.57 -5.30
CA ALA A 195 -1.87 -20.74 -5.64
C ALA A 195 -1.41 -19.31 -5.97
N VAL A 196 -1.84 -18.79 -7.11
CA VAL A 196 -1.60 -17.38 -7.46
C VAL A 196 -2.60 -16.51 -6.70
N CYS A 197 -2.09 -15.59 -5.89
CA CYS A 197 -2.88 -14.74 -5.00
C CYS A 197 -2.53 -13.27 -5.20
N TYR A 198 -3.49 -12.41 -4.84
CA TYR A 198 -3.24 -11.01 -4.60
C TYR A 198 -2.83 -10.82 -3.14
N PHE A 199 -1.70 -10.18 -2.88
CA PHE A 199 -1.27 -9.85 -1.52
C PHE A 199 -1.76 -8.45 -1.14
N LYS A 200 -2.55 -8.37 -0.06
CA LYS A 200 -2.96 -7.11 0.56
C LYS A 200 -2.26 -6.98 1.90
N ALA A 201 -1.35 -6.01 2.01
CA ALA A 201 -0.66 -5.72 3.27
C ALA A 201 -1.65 -5.14 4.29
N LEU A 202 -1.52 -5.53 5.56
CA LEU A 202 -2.27 -4.90 6.64
C LEU A 202 -1.47 -3.69 7.15
N VAL A 203 -1.98 -2.50 6.86
CA VAL A 203 -1.43 -1.24 7.37
C VAL A 203 -2.09 -0.94 8.72
N ARG A 204 -1.36 -0.32 9.65
CA ARG A 204 -1.70 -0.26 11.09
C ARG A 204 -3.17 0.05 11.40
N ARG A 205 -3.69 -0.65 12.43
CA ARG A 205 -4.99 -0.48 13.13
C ARG A 205 -6.23 -0.47 12.22
N VAL A 206 -6.87 -1.63 12.06
CA VAL A 206 -8.34 -1.75 12.15
C VAL A 206 -8.73 -3.15 12.68
N PRO A 207 -9.25 -3.26 13.92
CA PRO A 207 -10.00 -4.45 14.33
C PRO A 207 -11.34 -4.44 13.57
N GLY A 208 -11.43 -5.21 12.48
CA GLY A 208 -12.69 -5.34 11.72
C GLY A 208 -12.56 -5.94 10.32
N GLU A 209 -11.42 -5.76 9.64
CA GLU A 209 -11.32 -5.87 8.16
C GLU A 209 -11.65 -7.25 7.56
N LEU A 210 -11.49 -8.35 8.28
CA LEU A 210 -11.68 -9.69 7.70
C LEU A 210 -13.07 -10.30 7.92
N TRP A 211 -13.99 -9.56 8.55
CA TRP A 211 -15.33 -10.06 8.86
C TRP A 211 -16.10 -10.46 7.61
N ALA A 212 -16.03 -9.65 6.54
CA ALA A 212 -16.77 -9.88 5.31
C ALA A 212 -16.24 -11.13 4.58
N TYR A 213 -14.92 -11.30 4.53
CA TYR A 213 -14.29 -12.50 3.97
C TYR A 213 -14.69 -13.77 4.72
N LYS A 214 -14.79 -13.70 6.06
CA LYS A 214 -15.32 -14.79 6.89
C LYS A 214 -16.77 -15.13 6.52
N GLN A 215 -17.61 -14.12 6.35
CA GLN A 215 -19.01 -14.36 5.96
C GLN A 215 -19.15 -14.91 4.54
N ILE A 216 -18.31 -14.47 3.61
CA ILE A 216 -18.26 -15.02 2.24
C ILE A 216 -17.90 -16.50 2.28
N ALA A 217 -16.86 -16.88 3.04
CA ALA A 217 -16.45 -18.28 3.20
C ALA A 217 -17.61 -19.12 3.79
N ALA A 218 -18.22 -18.66 4.88
CA ALA A 218 -19.35 -19.34 5.51
C ALA A 218 -20.57 -19.46 4.58
N ALA A 219 -20.84 -18.45 3.75
CA ALA A 219 -21.94 -18.47 2.78
C ALA A 219 -21.69 -19.47 1.65
N LEU A 220 -20.44 -19.66 1.21
CA LEU A 220 -20.05 -20.68 0.23
C LEU A 220 -20.20 -22.09 0.81
N GLU A 221 -19.72 -22.32 2.04
CA GLU A 221 -19.88 -23.61 2.74
C GLU A 221 -21.35 -23.96 2.95
N ALA A 222 -22.17 -22.98 3.33
CA ALA A 222 -23.62 -23.13 3.47
C ALA A 222 -24.37 -23.18 2.13
N LYS A 223 -23.67 -23.13 0.99
CA LYS A 223 -24.24 -23.12 -0.37
C LYS A 223 -25.25 -21.99 -0.61
N LYS A 224 -25.13 -20.88 0.12
CA LYS A 224 -25.91 -19.65 -0.09
C LYS A 224 -25.34 -18.82 -1.24
N LEU A 225 -24.04 -18.94 -1.48
CA LEU A 225 -23.34 -18.40 -2.64
C LEU A 225 -22.91 -19.50 -3.59
N ARG A 226 -22.92 -19.21 -4.90
CA ARG A 226 -22.43 -20.11 -5.92
C ARG A 226 -20.89 -20.04 -6.02
N PRO A 227 -20.19 -21.18 -6.20
CA PRO A 227 -18.73 -21.20 -6.35
C PRO A 227 -18.20 -20.41 -7.57
N GLU A 228 -19.04 -20.14 -8.57
CA GLU A 228 -18.68 -19.42 -9.80
C GLU A 228 -18.91 -17.90 -9.70
N MET A 229 -19.47 -17.42 -8.58
CA MET A 229 -19.72 -16.00 -8.40
C MET A 229 -18.42 -15.20 -8.44
N ARG A 230 -18.34 -14.18 -9.29
CA ARG A 230 -17.15 -13.35 -9.51
C ARG A 230 -16.95 -12.32 -8.40
N ILE A 231 -16.44 -12.80 -7.27
CA ILE A 231 -16.07 -11.99 -6.11
C ILE A 231 -14.66 -12.37 -5.66
N SER A 232 -13.92 -11.41 -5.11
CA SER A 232 -12.65 -11.70 -4.45
C SER A 232 -12.88 -12.50 -3.16
N ARG A 233 -12.06 -13.54 -2.95
CA ARG A 233 -12.17 -14.45 -1.80
C ARG A 233 -10.84 -14.58 -1.09
N LEU A 234 -10.90 -14.77 0.23
CA LEU A 234 -9.75 -15.06 1.06
C LEU A 234 -9.20 -16.46 0.74
N HIS A 235 -7.92 -16.52 0.41
CA HIS A 235 -7.16 -17.75 0.24
C HIS A 235 -6.45 -18.15 1.53
N GLY A 236 -5.88 -17.17 2.24
CA GLY A 236 -5.15 -17.38 3.48
C GLY A 236 -4.64 -16.07 4.08
N VAL A 237 -3.96 -16.18 5.20
CA VAL A 237 -3.32 -15.06 5.90
C VAL A 237 -1.81 -15.24 5.88
N VAL A 238 -1.09 -14.12 5.90
CA VAL A 238 0.37 -14.12 6.08
C VAL A 238 0.66 -13.74 7.52
N VAL A 239 1.30 -14.63 8.26
CA VAL A 239 1.64 -14.46 9.68
C VAL A 239 3.13 -14.72 9.86
N ASP A 240 3.80 -13.80 10.55
CA ASP A 240 5.21 -13.90 10.88
C ASP A 240 5.43 -13.80 12.38
N GLU A 241 6.41 -14.56 12.89
CA GLU A 241 6.88 -14.45 14.26
C GLU A 241 8.08 -13.52 14.33
N ASP A 242 8.07 -12.57 15.28
CA ASP A 242 9.17 -11.60 15.47
C ASP A 242 10.52 -12.27 15.72
N ARG A 243 10.52 -13.45 16.36
CA ARG A 243 11.75 -14.24 16.60
C ARG A 243 12.39 -14.71 15.30
N ASP A 244 11.59 -15.04 14.29
CA ASP A 244 12.07 -15.62 13.03
C ASP A 244 12.44 -14.55 11.99
N VAL A 245 11.67 -13.48 11.92
CA VAL A 245 11.84 -12.46 10.87
C VAL A 245 12.72 -11.29 11.29
N LEU A 246 12.85 -11.02 12.59
CA LEU A 246 13.64 -9.88 13.10
C LEU A 246 15.02 -10.27 13.65
N GLN A 247 15.40 -11.55 13.58
CA GLN A 247 16.71 -12.03 14.06
C GLN A 247 17.92 -11.37 13.37
N HIS A 248 17.73 -10.80 12.18
CA HIS A 248 18.78 -10.15 11.40
C HIS A 248 18.95 -8.67 11.70
N TYR A 249 18.08 -8.07 12.53
CA TYR A 249 18.21 -6.69 12.96
C TYR A 249 19.06 -6.61 14.22
N ASP A 250 19.96 -5.62 14.24
CA ASP A 250 20.86 -5.42 15.37
C ASP A 250 20.09 -5.07 16.64
N HIS A 251 20.43 -5.74 17.73
CA HIS A 251 20.00 -5.38 19.07
C HIS A 251 21.11 -4.56 19.72
N VAL A 252 20.82 -3.30 20.06
CA VAL A 252 21.84 -2.36 20.54
C VAL A 252 21.73 -2.12 22.06
N PRO A 253 22.82 -1.76 22.76
CA PRO A 253 22.78 -1.36 24.16
C PRO A 253 21.91 -0.11 24.39
N LYS A 254 21.48 0.13 25.63
CA LYS A 254 20.60 1.26 25.99
C LYS A 254 21.20 2.62 25.64
N GLU A 255 22.51 2.75 25.74
CA GLU A 255 23.25 3.98 25.44
C GLU A 255 23.19 4.31 23.94
N GLU A 256 23.26 3.29 23.08
CA GLU A 256 23.09 3.44 21.64
C GLU A 256 21.60 3.62 21.28
N LEU A 257 20.70 2.98 22.02
CA LEU A 257 19.26 3.12 21.82
C LEU A 257 18.75 4.54 22.10
N ALA A 258 19.34 5.24 23.08
CA ALA A 258 19.01 6.63 23.39
C ALA A 258 19.22 7.59 22.20
N LYS A 259 20.05 7.21 21.22
CA LYS A 259 20.21 7.96 19.97
C LYS A 259 19.01 7.84 19.03
N TRP A 260 18.01 7.02 19.37
CA TRP A 260 16.84 6.72 18.56
C TRP A 260 15.52 7.09 19.26
N ASP A 261 15.58 7.88 20.32
CA ASP A 261 14.39 8.26 21.13
C ASP A 261 13.27 8.89 20.28
N ASP A 262 13.62 9.57 19.18
CA ASP A 262 12.68 10.17 18.23
C ASP A 262 11.71 9.16 17.57
N PHE A 263 12.11 7.88 17.50
CA PHE A 263 11.30 6.81 16.89
C PHE A 263 10.31 6.17 17.88
N GLY A 264 10.41 6.55 19.16
CA GLY A 264 9.63 5.97 20.25
C GLY A 264 10.06 4.55 20.59
N SER A 265 10.18 4.26 21.90
CA SER A 265 10.31 2.89 22.39
C SER A 265 8.99 2.46 23.01
N GLU A 266 8.27 1.53 22.37
CA GLU A 266 7.29 0.75 23.12
C GLU A 266 8.07 -0.24 23.99
N SER A 267 7.78 -0.23 25.30
CA SER A 267 8.26 -1.25 26.22
C SER A 267 7.62 -2.59 25.84
N LYS A 268 8.21 -3.31 24.88
CA LYS A 268 7.81 -4.67 24.56
C LYS A 268 8.33 -5.57 25.69
N SER A 269 7.41 -6.21 26.42
CA SER A 269 7.78 -7.28 27.35
C SER A 269 8.44 -8.41 26.54
N GLU A 270 9.67 -8.77 26.90
CA GLU A 270 10.48 -9.80 26.21
C GLU A 270 9.82 -11.21 26.20
N ASP A 271 8.78 -11.40 27.01
CA ASP A 271 8.13 -12.71 27.27
C ASP A 271 6.94 -13.06 26.38
N GLU A 272 6.38 -12.12 25.60
CA GLU A 272 5.31 -12.44 24.66
C GLU A 272 5.87 -12.36 23.23
N SER A 273 5.98 -13.50 22.56
CA SER A 273 6.35 -13.59 21.14
C SER A 273 5.07 -13.45 20.31
N PRO A 274 4.61 -12.24 19.97
CA PRO A 274 3.26 -12.11 19.47
C PRO A 274 3.35 -12.25 17.95
N ALA A 275 2.89 -13.39 17.43
CA ALA A 275 2.74 -13.58 16.00
C ALA A 275 1.98 -12.38 15.40
N ARG A 276 2.49 -11.86 14.28
CA ARG A 276 1.91 -10.72 13.58
C ARG A 276 1.24 -11.19 12.30
N MET A 277 -0.01 -10.79 12.10
CA MET A 277 -0.62 -10.87 10.79
C MET A 277 -0.12 -9.69 9.94
N VAL A 278 0.66 -9.97 8.90
CA VAL A 278 1.30 -8.96 8.06
C VAL A 278 0.49 -8.62 6.81
N GLY A 279 -0.43 -9.50 6.44
CA GLY A 279 -1.29 -9.31 5.27
C GLY A 279 -2.23 -10.49 5.05
N ILE A 280 -3.07 -10.34 4.02
CA ILE A 280 -3.94 -11.40 3.53
C ILE A 280 -3.63 -11.76 2.08
N LEU A 281 -3.93 -13.00 1.73
CA LEU A 281 -3.87 -13.52 0.38
C LEU A 281 -5.30 -13.68 -0.11
N ILE A 282 -5.67 -12.95 -1.15
CA ILE A 282 -7.00 -13.03 -1.77
C ILE A 282 -6.88 -13.49 -3.23
N THR A 283 -8.03 -13.78 -3.85
CA THR A 283 -8.09 -14.26 -5.23
C THR A 283 -7.41 -13.26 -6.17
N TYR A 284 -6.39 -13.71 -6.90
CA TYR A 284 -5.79 -12.92 -7.97
C TYR A 284 -6.66 -13.01 -9.23
N ILE A 285 -7.03 -11.84 -9.80
CA ILE A 285 -7.89 -11.74 -10.97
C ILE A 285 -7.08 -11.08 -12.09
N GLU A 286 -6.82 -11.82 -13.17
CA GLU A 286 -6.23 -11.25 -14.39
C GLU A 286 -7.21 -10.25 -15.01
N ASN A 287 -6.82 -8.99 -15.11
CA ASN A 287 -7.74 -7.90 -15.44
C ASN A 287 -7.16 -6.87 -16.42
N LYS A 288 -8.04 -6.02 -16.95
CA LYS A 288 -7.72 -4.87 -17.82
C LYS A 288 -7.60 -3.56 -17.03
N GLY A 289 -7.86 -3.60 -15.74
CA GLY A 289 -8.01 -2.45 -14.84
C GLY A 289 -9.33 -2.50 -14.07
N THR A 290 -9.51 -1.51 -13.22
CA THR A 290 -10.79 -1.23 -12.57
C THR A 290 -11.81 -0.69 -13.57
N LEU A 291 -13.10 -0.80 -13.24
CA LEU A 291 -14.17 -0.22 -14.05
C LEU A 291 -13.99 1.29 -14.20
N TYR A 292 -13.46 1.95 -13.16
CA TYR A 292 -13.13 3.37 -13.18
C TYR A 292 -12.09 3.73 -14.25
N GLU A 293 -11.06 2.90 -14.41
CA GLU A 293 -9.97 3.12 -15.36
C GLU A 293 -10.36 2.76 -16.79
N VAL A 294 -11.21 1.74 -16.97
CA VAL A 294 -11.50 1.17 -18.30
C VAL A 294 -12.68 1.88 -18.96
N ALA A 295 -13.78 2.10 -18.25
CA ALA A 295 -15.04 2.56 -18.85
C ALA A 295 -15.01 3.96 -19.49
N PRO A 296 -14.22 4.95 -19.02
CA PRO A 296 -14.25 6.30 -19.58
C PRO A 296 -13.79 6.41 -21.03
N TRP A 297 -12.98 5.47 -21.53
CA TRP A 297 -12.24 5.63 -22.78
C TRP A 297 -13.00 5.17 -24.02
N SER A 298 -12.77 5.84 -25.15
CA SER A 298 -13.42 5.58 -26.45
C SER A 298 -13.12 4.21 -27.04
N ASP A 299 -12.04 3.56 -26.62
CA ASP A 299 -11.71 2.18 -27.00
C ASP A 299 -12.55 1.13 -26.26
N CYS A 300 -13.29 1.53 -25.22
CA CYS A 300 -14.34 0.69 -24.63
C CYS A 300 -15.64 0.82 -25.42
N LEU A 301 -16.20 -0.31 -25.86
CA LEU A 301 -17.45 -0.38 -26.60
C LEU A 301 -18.65 -0.07 -25.70
N ASP A 302 -19.66 0.62 -26.24
CA ASP A 302 -20.89 0.96 -25.51
C ASP A 302 -21.68 -0.28 -25.06
N GLU A 303 -21.61 -1.36 -25.84
CA GLU A 303 -22.22 -2.64 -25.47
C GLU A 303 -21.62 -3.22 -24.18
N HIS A 304 -20.32 -3.03 -23.94
CA HIS A 304 -19.65 -3.46 -22.71
C HIS A 304 -20.12 -2.61 -21.53
N ARG A 305 -20.15 -1.27 -21.67
CA ARG A 305 -20.67 -0.39 -20.61
C ARG A 305 -22.11 -0.73 -20.21
N ARG A 306 -22.97 -1.08 -21.17
CA ARG A 306 -24.36 -1.51 -20.91
C ARG A 306 -24.41 -2.87 -20.23
N SER A 307 -23.66 -3.84 -20.72
CA SER A 307 -23.62 -5.18 -20.11
C SER A 307 -23.06 -5.15 -18.70
N TRP A 308 -22.06 -4.30 -18.43
CA TRP A 308 -21.49 -4.08 -17.09
C TRP A 308 -22.50 -3.49 -16.12
N ALA A 309 -23.32 -2.53 -16.53
CA ALA A 309 -24.38 -1.97 -15.69
C ALA A 309 -25.36 -3.05 -15.20
N ASP A 310 -25.80 -3.93 -16.09
CA ASP A 310 -26.73 -5.01 -15.76
C ASP A 310 -26.04 -6.12 -14.96
N GLU A 311 -24.81 -6.49 -15.33
CA GLU A 311 -24.01 -7.49 -14.64
C GLU A 311 -23.70 -7.08 -13.19
N LEU A 312 -23.33 -5.81 -12.97
CA LEU A 312 -23.02 -5.28 -11.65
C LEU A 312 -24.23 -5.41 -10.70
N LEU A 313 -25.41 -5.02 -11.17
CA LEU A 313 -26.65 -5.18 -10.40
C LEU A 313 -26.91 -6.66 -10.08
N GLY A 314 -26.73 -7.54 -11.07
CA GLY A 314 -26.90 -8.99 -10.88
C GLY A 314 -25.98 -9.55 -9.79
N LEU A 315 -24.70 -9.18 -9.81
CA LEU A 315 -23.71 -9.60 -8.81
C LEU A 315 -24.09 -9.10 -7.41
N VAL A 316 -24.43 -7.83 -7.25
CA VAL A 316 -24.78 -7.24 -5.94
C VAL A 316 -26.08 -7.86 -5.39
N VAL A 317 -27.10 -8.06 -6.23
CA VAL A 317 -28.34 -8.72 -5.81
C VAL A 317 -28.10 -10.17 -5.38
N GLU A 318 -27.24 -10.92 -6.07
CA GLU A 318 -26.86 -12.27 -5.67
C GLU A 318 -26.13 -12.28 -4.31
N LEU A 319 -25.20 -11.33 -4.10
CA LEU A 319 -24.50 -11.16 -2.84
C LEU A 319 -25.49 -10.90 -1.68
N HIS A 320 -26.44 -9.99 -1.90
CA HIS A 320 -27.46 -9.62 -0.91
C HIS A 320 -28.42 -10.75 -0.57
N LYS A 321 -28.77 -11.61 -1.55
CA LYS A 321 -29.58 -12.82 -1.34
C LYS A 321 -28.91 -13.82 -0.41
N ALA A 322 -27.58 -13.90 -0.44
CA ALA A 322 -26.81 -14.72 0.51
C ALA A 322 -26.71 -14.10 1.91
N GLY A 323 -27.24 -12.89 2.10
CA GLY A 323 -27.21 -12.17 3.37
C GLY A 323 -26.00 -11.25 3.53
N LEU A 324 -25.15 -11.14 2.52
CA LEU A 324 -23.90 -10.39 2.55
C LEU A 324 -24.10 -8.94 2.10
N VAL A 325 -23.18 -8.07 2.49
CA VAL A 325 -23.07 -6.65 2.10
C VAL A 325 -21.71 -6.48 1.44
N TRP A 326 -21.63 -5.69 0.38
CA TRP A 326 -20.36 -5.37 -0.30
C TRP A 326 -19.60 -4.28 0.47
N GLY A 327 -20.27 -3.18 0.81
CA GLY A 327 -19.84 -2.26 1.85
C GLY A 327 -19.21 -0.96 1.36
N ASP A 328 -18.53 -0.98 0.20
CA ASP A 328 -17.89 0.19 -0.41
C ASP A 328 -18.10 0.18 -1.94
N ALA A 329 -19.36 0.30 -2.35
CA ALA A 329 -19.76 0.24 -3.76
C ALA A 329 -19.25 1.46 -4.54
N LYS A 330 -18.19 1.26 -5.34
CA LYS A 330 -17.58 2.27 -6.22
C LYS A 330 -16.90 1.60 -7.42
N PRO A 331 -16.71 2.30 -8.55
CA PRO A 331 -16.14 1.68 -9.76
C PRO A 331 -14.66 1.28 -9.61
N HIS A 332 -13.96 1.81 -8.59
CA HIS A 332 -12.59 1.39 -8.25
C HIS A 332 -12.56 -0.02 -7.64
N ASN A 333 -13.66 -0.46 -7.01
CA ASN A 333 -13.77 -1.77 -6.37
C ASN A 333 -14.41 -2.81 -7.30
N VAL A 334 -14.50 -2.51 -8.60
CA VAL A 334 -14.96 -3.44 -9.63
C VAL A 334 -13.84 -3.65 -10.63
N LEU A 335 -13.38 -4.89 -10.81
CA LEU A 335 -12.40 -5.22 -11.85
C LEU A 335 -13.11 -5.68 -13.13
N VAL A 336 -12.54 -5.29 -14.27
CA VAL A 336 -12.91 -5.83 -15.59
C VAL A 336 -11.89 -6.88 -15.98
N ASP A 337 -12.29 -8.14 -16.05
CA ASP A 337 -11.38 -9.22 -16.41
C ASP A 337 -11.02 -9.23 -17.92
N ARG A 338 -10.14 -10.16 -18.33
CA ARG A 338 -9.70 -10.28 -19.72
C ARG A 338 -10.84 -10.63 -20.69
N GLN A 339 -11.98 -11.12 -20.21
CA GLN A 339 -13.18 -11.47 -20.96
C GLN A 339 -14.29 -10.42 -20.84
N ASP A 340 -13.96 -9.20 -20.38
CA ASP A 340 -14.91 -8.10 -20.18
C ASP A 340 -16.01 -8.45 -19.17
N ARG A 341 -15.71 -9.29 -18.17
CA ARG A 341 -16.64 -9.62 -17.07
C ARG A 341 -16.25 -8.91 -15.79
N LEU A 342 -17.27 -8.56 -15.02
CA LEU A 342 -17.07 -7.86 -13.75
C LEU A 342 -16.74 -8.82 -12.60
N TRP A 343 -15.82 -8.38 -11.75
CA TRP A 343 -15.51 -8.97 -10.45
C TRP A 343 -15.67 -7.92 -9.35
N LEU A 344 -16.40 -8.27 -8.28
CA LEU A 344 -16.45 -7.43 -7.08
C LEU A 344 -15.22 -7.70 -6.22
N ILE A 345 -14.49 -6.65 -5.89
CA ILE A 345 -13.33 -6.70 -4.99
C ILE A 345 -13.55 -5.76 -3.81
N ASP A 346 -12.63 -5.82 -2.85
CA ASP A 346 -12.58 -4.97 -1.66
C ASP A 346 -13.85 -5.00 -0.79
N PHE A 347 -13.82 -5.83 0.26
CA PHE A 347 -14.94 -6.06 1.18
C PHE A 347 -14.66 -5.53 2.58
N ASP A 348 -13.63 -4.70 2.74
CA ASP A 348 -13.20 -4.20 4.04
C ASP A 348 -14.11 -3.08 4.57
N GLY A 349 -15.07 -2.63 3.74
CA GLY A 349 -15.96 -1.53 4.04
C GLY A 349 -15.31 -0.18 3.74
N GLY A 350 -15.84 0.87 4.34
CA GLY A 350 -15.38 2.24 4.12
C GLY A 350 -16.42 3.15 3.49
N TYR A 351 -16.01 4.39 3.27
CA TYR A 351 -16.86 5.45 2.73
C TYR A 351 -16.08 6.29 1.73
N THR A 352 -16.52 6.25 0.48
CA THR A 352 -16.00 7.14 -0.56
C THR A 352 -17.07 8.17 -0.92
N HIS A 353 -16.78 9.45 -0.65
CA HIS A 353 -17.70 10.53 -0.95
C HIS A 353 -18.10 10.54 -2.43
N GLY A 354 -19.37 10.79 -2.72
CA GLY A 354 -19.94 10.82 -4.07
C GLY A 354 -20.51 9.49 -4.58
N TRP A 355 -20.14 8.35 -4.01
CA TRP A 355 -20.64 7.03 -4.45
C TRP A 355 -21.79 6.51 -3.58
N VAL A 356 -21.72 6.65 -2.27
CA VAL A 356 -22.79 6.26 -1.35
C VAL A 356 -23.06 7.43 -0.39
N ASP A 357 -24.29 7.58 0.09
CA ASP A 357 -24.61 8.54 1.15
C ASP A 357 -24.05 8.03 2.48
N GLU A 358 -23.46 8.91 3.29
CA GLU A 358 -22.78 8.50 4.52
C GLU A 358 -23.69 7.74 5.48
N VAL A 359 -24.98 8.11 5.54
CA VAL A 359 -25.99 7.43 6.36
C VAL A 359 -26.34 6.01 5.88
N LYS A 360 -25.95 5.66 4.65
CA LYS A 360 -26.19 4.34 4.02
C LYS A 360 -24.92 3.50 3.90
N LYS A 361 -23.76 3.99 4.38
CA LYS A 361 -22.49 3.26 4.29
C LYS A 361 -22.61 1.85 4.86
N GLU A 362 -21.93 0.88 4.25
CA GLU A 362 -21.88 -0.49 4.74
C GLU A 362 -23.25 -1.15 4.92
N THR A 363 -24.23 -0.79 4.07
CA THR A 363 -25.56 -1.42 4.05
C THR A 363 -25.93 -1.92 2.66
N LYS A 364 -26.88 -2.86 2.59
CA LYS A 364 -27.46 -3.30 1.31
C LYS A 364 -28.09 -2.14 0.53
N GLU A 365 -28.71 -1.19 1.23
CA GLU A 365 -29.30 -0.02 0.59
C GLU A 365 -28.22 0.90 0.02
N GLY A 366 -27.10 1.07 0.73
CA GLY A 366 -25.92 1.78 0.25
C GLY A 366 -25.28 1.13 -0.97
N ASP A 367 -25.13 -0.19 -0.98
CA ASP A 367 -24.63 -0.93 -2.14
C ASP A 367 -25.50 -0.69 -3.39
N LEU A 368 -26.83 -0.78 -3.25
CA LEU A 368 -27.75 -0.54 -4.36
C LEU A 368 -27.71 0.91 -4.85
N GLN A 369 -27.58 1.88 -3.93
CA GLN A 369 -27.37 3.28 -4.30
C GLN A 369 -26.05 3.47 -5.07
N GLY A 370 -24.96 2.84 -4.61
CA GLY A 370 -23.67 2.87 -5.29
C GLY A 370 -23.76 2.28 -6.68
N VAL A 371 -24.46 1.15 -6.85
CA VAL A 371 -24.73 0.55 -8.17
C VAL A 371 -25.47 1.54 -9.08
N GLU A 372 -26.51 2.22 -8.60
CA GLU A 372 -27.25 3.17 -9.42
C GLU A 372 -26.38 4.35 -9.88
N ARG A 373 -25.58 4.91 -8.98
CA ARG A 373 -24.63 5.98 -9.33
C ARG A 373 -23.55 5.53 -10.30
N ILE A 374 -23.08 4.28 -10.19
CA ILE A 374 -22.15 3.69 -11.17
C ILE A 374 -22.83 3.56 -12.53
N LYS A 375 -24.11 3.16 -12.60
CA LYS A 375 -24.85 3.10 -13.86
C LYS A 375 -25.02 4.47 -14.51
N GLU A 376 -25.39 5.48 -13.73
CA GLU A 376 -25.47 6.87 -14.20
C GLU A 376 -24.10 7.37 -14.69
N TRP A 377 -23.03 7.02 -13.98
CA TRP A 377 -21.67 7.37 -14.35
C TRP A 377 -21.22 6.69 -15.64
N LEU A 378 -21.48 5.39 -15.81
CA LEU A 378 -21.26 4.66 -17.07
C LEU A 378 -22.04 5.32 -18.21
N ALA A 379 -23.25 5.81 -17.94
CA ALA A 379 -24.09 6.41 -18.94
C ALA A 379 -23.55 7.73 -19.52
N LYS A 380 -22.84 8.51 -18.71
CA LYS A 380 -22.17 9.74 -19.16
C LYS A 380 -21.15 9.47 -20.27
N TYR A 381 -20.49 8.31 -20.24
CA TYR A 381 -19.50 7.94 -21.26
C TYR A 381 -20.09 7.29 -22.50
N TYR A 382 -21.40 6.96 -22.53
CA TYR A 382 -22.10 6.68 -23.79
C TYR A 382 -22.14 7.94 -24.67
N GLU A 383 -22.42 9.08 -24.04
CA GLU A 383 -22.66 10.32 -24.77
C GLU A 383 -21.35 10.99 -25.20
N LYS A 384 -20.31 10.89 -24.34
CA LYS A 384 -19.02 11.56 -24.53
C LYS A 384 -17.88 10.70 -23.97
N PRO A 385 -17.44 9.66 -24.69
CA PRO A 385 -16.25 8.91 -24.28
C PRO A 385 -14.99 9.78 -24.38
N LEU A 386 -14.02 9.51 -23.50
CA LEU A 386 -12.72 10.18 -23.50
C LEU A 386 -11.83 9.58 -24.60
N ASP A 387 -11.16 10.43 -25.36
CA ASP A 387 -10.18 9.99 -26.34
C ASP A 387 -8.77 9.97 -25.72
N ARG A 388 -8.07 8.83 -25.85
CA ARG A 388 -6.66 8.69 -25.44
C ARG A 388 -5.72 9.53 -26.30
N SER A 389 -6.15 9.95 -27.49
CA SER A 389 -5.35 10.74 -28.43
C SER A 389 -5.31 12.24 -28.10
N VAL A 390 -6.22 12.72 -27.23
CA VAL A 390 -6.26 14.11 -26.80
C VAL A 390 -5.53 14.22 -25.47
N PRO A 391 -4.32 14.83 -25.41
CA PRO A 391 -3.67 15.07 -24.14
C PRO A 391 -4.59 15.95 -23.29
N ARG A 392 -4.77 15.58 -22.01
CA ARG A 392 -5.57 16.38 -21.08
C ARG A 392 -5.06 17.82 -21.13
N SER A 393 -5.92 18.75 -21.54
CA SER A 393 -5.78 20.15 -21.17
C SER A 393 -5.80 20.17 -19.64
N SER A 394 -4.63 20.45 -19.09
CA SER A 394 -4.22 20.23 -17.69
C SER A 394 -4.96 21.13 -16.72
#